data_AF-A0A1X2INV6-F1
#
_entry.id   AF-A0A1X2INV6-F1
#
_cell.length_a   1.000
_cell.length_b   1.000
_cell.length_c   1.000
_cell.angle_alpha   90.00
_cell.angle_beta   90.00
_cell.angle_gamma   90.00
#
_symmetry.space_group_name_H-M   'P 1'
#
loop_
_entity.id
_entity.type
_entity.pdbx_description
1 polymer ?
#
loop_
_entity_poly.entity_id
_entity_poly.type
_entity_poly.pdbx_seq_one_letter_code
_entity_poly.pdbx_strand_id
1 'polypeptide(L)'
;MSVTETFHGYIETTQDSLLVLEACRRSLLPTVSRRLQEKERKLVRSGSVFVFDEKNSGIKRWTDGLVWSPSRILGNFLIYRELEKRIPKRKKPSMDMTGRNRHRSNSIADHHHHQQQVNGNSMKQQQHKERQLVGSLSDAYNFKEDGLIKKTMSLIVDGSPLHLISYYHPDDVVARKLRTPSTVPELVNLEISPELLVKQNFRIPPMVEPDQYSQPSPYYPTAPTSGFSAGKYMYIKKKNNNQNCTFF
;
A
#
# COMPACT_ATOMS: atom_id res chain seq x y z
N MET A 1 -24.36 -11.30 9.83
CA MET A 1 -23.00 -11.82 10.03
C MET A 1 -22.06 -10.69 10.43
N SER A 2 -21.19 -10.92 11.40
CA SER A 2 -20.12 -9.99 11.80
C SER A 2 -18.99 -10.01 10.78
N VAL A 3 -18.42 -8.85 10.44
CA VAL A 3 -17.23 -8.80 9.59
C VAL A 3 -16.00 -9.23 10.40
N THR A 4 -15.13 -10.03 9.79
CA THR A 4 -13.81 -10.40 10.31
C THR A 4 -12.71 -9.86 9.39
N GLU A 5 -11.50 -9.75 9.94
CA GLU A 5 -10.30 -9.47 9.14
C GLU A 5 -10.07 -10.64 8.18
N THR A 6 -9.68 -10.36 6.92
CA THR A 6 -9.32 -11.39 5.93
C THR A 6 -8.04 -12.10 6.34
N PHE A 7 -7.06 -11.33 6.82
CA PHE A 7 -5.78 -11.84 7.31
C PHE A 7 -5.24 -10.87 8.36
N HIS A 8 -4.36 -11.35 9.25
CA HIS A 8 -3.67 -10.53 10.22
C HIS A 8 -2.15 -10.70 10.09
N GLY A 9 -1.49 -9.69 9.51
CA GLY A 9 -0.05 -9.67 9.27
C GLY A 9 0.38 -8.52 8.36
N TYR A 10 1.57 -8.60 7.78
CA TYR A 10 2.14 -7.55 6.95
C TYR A 10 2.21 -7.99 5.48
N ILE A 11 1.69 -7.17 4.56
CA ILE A 11 1.78 -7.42 3.12
C ILE A 11 3.06 -6.76 2.59
N GLU A 12 4.20 -7.42 2.62
CA GLU A 12 5.47 -6.79 2.23
C GLU A 12 5.57 -6.58 0.71
N THR A 13 5.22 -7.62 -0.03
CA THR A 13 5.47 -7.70 -1.48
C THR A 13 4.18 -7.87 -2.29
N THR A 14 4.28 -7.74 -3.61
CA THR A 14 3.17 -8.10 -4.51
C THR A 14 2.84 -9.58 -4.41
N GLN A 15 3.83 -10.45 -4.18
CA GLN A 15 3.58 -11.88 -3.98
C GLN A 15 2.71 -12.13 -2.74
N ASP A 16 2.97 -11.46 -1.63
CA ASP A 16 2.13 -11.56 -0.43
C ASP A 16 0.67 -11.21 -0.71
N SER A 17 0.44 -10.15 -1.49
CA SER A 17 -0.91 -9.79 -1.91
C SER A 17 -1.56 -10.88 -2.76
N LEU A 18 -0.81 -11.44 -3.73
CA LEU A 18 -1.31 -12.48 -4.61
C LEU A 18 -1.70 -13.74 -3.82
N LEU A 19 -0.90 -14.14 -2.82
CA LEU A 19 -1.21 -15.28 -1.94
C LEU A 19 -2.52 -15.05 -1.18
N VAL A 20 -2.72 -13.86 -0.60
CA VAL A 20 -3.96 -13.53 0.12
C VAL A 20 -5.17 -13.51 -0.81
N LEU A 21 -5.02 -12.92 -2.01
CA LEU A 21 -6.10 -12.84 -3.00
C LEU A 21 -6.47 -14.22 -3.55
N GLU A 22 -5.48 -15.08 -3.82
CA GLU A 22 -5.72 -16.48 -4.23
C GLU A 22 -6.42 -17.26 -3.11
N ALA A 23 -5.99 -17.11 -1.86
CA ALA A 23 -6.63 -17.75 -0.72
C ALA A 23 -8.10 -17.32 -0.56
N CYS A 24 -8.41 -16.03 -0.77
CA CYS A 24 -9.79 -15.54 -0.80
C CYS A 24 -10.60 -16.16 -1.95
N ARG A 25 -10.01 -16.24 -3.14
CA ARG A 25 -10.66 -16.82 -4.33
C ARG A 25 -10.99 -18.31 -4.11
N ARG A 26 -10.13 -19.03 -3.40
CA ARG A 26 -10.33 -20.42 -2.96
C ARG A 26 -11.21 -20.57 -1.72
N SER A 27 -11.77 -19.47 -1.19
CA SER A 27 -12.56 -19.44 0.05
C SER A 27 -11.81 -19.95 1.30
N LEU A 28 -10.47 -19.92 1.29
CA LEU A 28 -9.63 -20.25 2.44
C LEU A 28 -9.56 -19.08 3.44
N LEU A 29 -9.63 -17.85 2.93
CA LEU A 29 -9.72 -16.62 3.73
C LEU A 29 -11.02 -15.86 3.44
N PRO A 30 -11.65 -15.25 4.45
CA PRO A 30 -12.93 -14.56 4.26
C PRO A 30 -12.76 -13.25 3.49
N THR A 31 -13.76 -12.90 2.69
CA THR A 31 -13.87 -11.58 2.04
C THR A 31 -14.94 -10.73 2.70
N VAL A 32 -14.75 -9.42 2.66
CA VAL A 32 -15.71 -8.45 3.16
C VAL A 32 -16.81 -8.26 2.13
N SER A 33 -18.04 -8.61 2.51
CA SER A 33 -19.23 -8.54 1.64
C SER A 33 -20.09 -7.28 1.85
N ARG A 34 -19.74 -6.42 2.80
CA ARG A 34 -20.44 -5.15 3.08
C ARG A 34 -19.54 -4.15 3.80
N ARG A 35 -19.93 -2.89 3.85
CA ARG A 35 -19.19 -1.85 4.60
C ARG A 35 -19.11 -2.19 6.10
N LEU A 36 -17.99 -1.80 6.71
CA LEU A 36 -17.81 -1.85 8.15
C LEU A 36 -18.80 -0.94 8.86
N GLN A 37 -19.44 -1.46 9.89
CA GLN A 37 -20.22 -0.67 10.84
C GLN A 37 -19.29 0.05 11.83
N GLU A 38 -19.80 1.08 12.50
CA GLU A 38 -18.99 1.87 13.46
C GLU A 38 -18.30 0.99 14.51
N LYS A 39 -19.03 0.02 15.08
CA LYS A 39 -18.50 -0.92 16.07
C LYS A 39 -17.42 -1.87 15.53
N GLU A 40 -17.42 -2.10 14.22
CA GLU A 40 -16.46 -2.97 13.53
C GLU A 40 -15.20 -2.21 13.10
N ARG A 41 -15.21 -0.87 13.08
CA ARG A 41 -14.02 -0.06 12.74
C ARG A 41 -12.87 -0.24 13.72
N LYS A 42 -13.12 -0.79 14.92
CA LYS A 42 -12.06 -1.24 15.84
C LYS A 42 -11.17 -2.34 15.26
N LEU A 43 -11.63 -3.03 14.21
CA LEU A 43 -10.82 -3.99 13.46
C LEU A 43 -9.80 -3.30 12.55
N VAL A 44 -9.86 -1.99 12.35
CA VAL A 44 -8.84 -1.26 11.60
C VAL A 44 -7.68 -0.94 12.53
N ARG A 45 -6.69 -1.83 12.56
CA ARG A 45 -5.50 -1.75 13.42
C ARG A 45 -4.26 -2.24 12.67
N SER A 46 -3.10 -2.13 13.32
CA SER A 46 -1.87 -2.71 12.78
C SER A 46 -2.01 -4.21 12.56
N GLY A 47 -1.61 -4.69 11.39
CA GLY A 47 -1.74 -6.09 10.97
C GLY A 47 -3.02 -6.39 10.19
N SER A 48 -4.06 -5.55 10.28
CA SER A 48 -5.35 -5.85 9.66
C SER A 48 -5.27 -5.85 8.14
N VAL A 49 -5.76 -6.90 7.51
CA VAL A 49 -5.92 -7.01 6.06
C VAL A 49 -7.38 -7.33 5.74
N PHE A 50 -7.94 -6.61 4.78
CA PHE A 50 -9.29 -6.82 4.25
C PHE A 50 -9.24 -6.98 2.75
N VAL A 51 -10.00 -7.94 2.23
CA VAL A 51 -10.23 -8.12 0.80
C VAL A 51 -11.71 -8.00 0.50
N PHE A 52 -12.08 -7.26 -0.54
CA PHE A 52 -13.46 -7.20 -1.03
C PHE A 52 -13.50 -7.16 -2.55
N ASP A 53 -14.50 -7.82 -3.10
CA ASP A 53 -14.85 -7.79 -4.52
C ASP A 53 -15.93 -6.73 -4.76
N GLU A 54 -15.74 -5.82 -5.73
CA GLU A 54 -16.71 -4.74 -5.96
C GLU A 54 -18.09 -5.25 -6.38
N LYS A 55 -18.15 -6.28 -7.24
CA LYS A 55 -19.39 -6.81 -7.78
C LYS A 55 -20.25 -7.47 -6.69
N ASN A 56 -19.64 -8.27 -5.82
CA ASN A 56 -20.33 -9.02 -4.77
C ASN A 56 -20.63 -8.16 -3.53
N SER A 57 -19.72 -7.25 -3.15
CA SER A 57 -19.89 -6.43 -1.95
C SER A 57 -20.61 -5.10 -2.18
N GLY A 58 -20.63 -4.60 -3.42
CA GLY A 58 -21.07 -3.24 -3.76
C GLY A 58 -20.15 -2.13 -3.24
N ILE A 59 -19.02 -2.46 -2.61
CA ILE A 59 -18.07 -1.48 -2.06
C ILE A 59 -17.15 -1.02 -3.19
N LYS A 60 -17.28 0.22 -3.65
CA LYS A 60 -16.37 0.82 -4.65
C LYS A 60 -15.17 1.55 -4.06
N ARG A 61 -15.28 1.94 -2.78
CA ARG A 61 -14.26 2.68 -2.04
C ARG A 61 -14.29 2.26 -0.59
N TRP A 62 -13.13 1.92 -0.07
CA TRP A 62 -12.97 1.55 1.33
C TRP A 62 -13.11 2.76 2.26
N THR A 63 -13.87 2.60 3.33
CA THR A 63 -14.16 3.66 4.32
C THR A 63 -13.98 3.12 5.72
N ASP A 64 -12.98 3.64 6.43
CA ASP A 64 -12.53 3.16 7.75
C ASP A 64 -12.76 4.15 8.90
N GLY A 65 -13.16 5.39 8.60
CA GLY A 65 -13.40 6.43 9.61
C GLY A 65 -12.14 7.16 10.11
N LEU A 66 -10.98 6.89 9.50
CA LEU A 66 -9.71 7.58 9.76
C LEU A 66 -9.46 8.67 8.71
N VAL A 67 -8.61 9.63 9.05
CA VAL A 67 -8.20 10.72 8.15
C VAL A 67 -6.85 10.36 7.55
N TRP A 68 -6.74 10.40 6.22
CA TRP A 68 -5.58 9.91 5.49
C TRP A 68 -4.92 11.03 4.69
N SER A 69 -3.60 10.95 4.55
CA SER A 69 -2.85 11.75 3.59
C SER A 69 -3.30 11.47 2.14
N PRO A 70 -2.98 12.32 1.16
CA PRO A 70 -3.05 11.93 -0.24
C PRO A 70 -2.20 10.68 -0.51
N SER A 71 -2.57 9.90 -1.54
CA SER A 71 -1.86 8.66 -1.88
C SER A 71 -0.44 8.94 -2.38
N ARG A 72 0.45 7.98 -2.13
CA ARG A 72 1.75 7.85 -2.81
C ARG A 72 1.90 6.46 -3.39
N ILE A 73 2.59 6.38 -4.52
CA ILE A 73 2.88 5.11 -5.17
C ILE A 73 4.15 4.53 -4.54
N LEU A 74 4.08 3.28 -4.10
CA LEU A 74 5.23 2.50 -3.67
C LEU A 74 5.16 1.12 -4.32
N GLY A 75 5.98 0.90 -5.35
CA GLY A 75 5.86 -0.29 -6.20
C GLY A 75 4.46 -0.40 -6.82
N ASN A 76 3.78 -1.52 -6.57
CA ASN A 76 2.41 -1.76 -7.04
C ASN A 76 1.32 -1.22 -6.11
N PHE A 77 1.70 -0.59 -5.00
CA PHE A 77 0.78 -0.16 -3.96
C PHE A 77 0.50 1.33 -3.97
N LEU A 78 -0.67 1.71 -3.46
CA LEU A 78 -0.94 3.07 -2.97
C LEU A 78 -0.79 3.09 -1.45
N ILE A 79 -0.05 4.06 -0.95
CA ILE A 79 0.24 4.26 0.48
C ILE A 79 -0.39 5.54 0.99
N TYR A 80 -0.92 5.47 2.20
CA TYR A 80 -1.54 6.57 2.93
C TYR A 80 -1.04 6.55 4.39
N ARG A 81 -0.78 7.72 4.97
CA ARG A 81 -0.44 7.86 6.40
C ARG A 81 -1.58 8.54 7.15
N GLU A 82 -1.88 8.07 8.34
CA GLU A 82 -2.90 8.65 9.21
C GLU A 82 -2.52 10.10 9.60
N LEU A 83 -3.50 10.98 9.53
CA LEU A 83 -3.39 12.37 9.96
C LEU A 83 -4.14 12.58 11.28
N GLU A 84 -3.72 13.58 12.05
CA GLU A 84 -4.50 13.99 13.22
C GLU A 84 -5.89 14.50 12.80
N LYS A 85 -6.91 14.10 13.54
CA LYS A 85 -8.25 14.68 13.39
C LYS A 85 -8.16 16.13 13.82
N ARG A 86 -8.52 17.06 12.91
CA ARG A 86 -8.66 18.47 13.27
C ARG A 86 -9.75 18.59 14.32
N ILE A 87 -9.38 18.75 15.59
CA ILE A 87 -10.31 19.14 16.63
C ILE A 87 -10.82 20.52 16.23
N PRO A 88 -12.14 20.73 16.05
CA PRO A 88 -12.66 22.07 15.85
C PRO A 88 -12.25 22.88 17.07
N LYS A 89 -11.35 23.86 16.89
CA LYS A 89 -11.07 24.84 17.94
C LYS A 89 -12.42 25.47 18.26
N ARG A 90 -13.00 25.18 19.44
CA ARG A 90 -14.15 25.94 19.95
C ARG A 90 -13.80 27.41 19.76
N LYS A 91 -14.59 28.15 18.99
CA LYS A 91 -14.44 29.60 18.88
C LYS A 91 -14.52 30.12 20.32
N LYS A 92 -13.39 30.52 20.91
CA LYS A 92 -13.43 31.34 22.12
C LYS A 92 -14.22 32.60 21.73
N PRO A 93 -15.16 33.09 22.56
CA PRO A 93 -15.77 34.38 22.30
C PRO A 93 -14.64 35.40 22.21
N SER A 94 -14.60 36.16 21.11
CA SER A 94 -13.72 37.30 20.95
C SER A 94 -14.10 38.33 22.01
N MET A 95 -13.32 38.37 23.10
CA MET A 95 -13.29 39.53 23.97
C MET A 95 -12.32 40.54 23.35
N ASP A 96 -12.95 41.58 22.82
CA ASP A 96 -12.36 42.77 22.26
C ASP A 96 -11.58 43.52 23.35
N MET A 97 -10.28 43.77 23.15
CA MET A 97 -9.49 44.70 23.97
C MET A 97 -8.38 45.29 23.10
N THR A 98 -8.71 46.47 22.61
CA THR A 98 -7.87 47.61 22.24
C THR A 98 -6.41 47.59 22.72
N GLY A 99 -5.52 47.80 21.74
CA GLY A 99 -4.21 48.46 21.78
C GLY A 99 -3.36 48.47 23.07
N ARG A 100 -2.17 47.88 22.98
CA ARG A 100 -0.95 48.56 23.46
C ARG A 100 0.32 48.08 22.75
N ASN A 101 0.94 49.05 22.12
CA ASN A 101 2.26 49.08 21.52
C ASN A 101 3.35 48.84 22.60
N ARG A 102 4.28 47.88 22.40
CA ARG A 102 5.58 47.88 23.09
C ARG A 102 6.68 47.39 22.14
N HIS A 103 7.67 48.28 22.02
CA HIS A 103 8.95 48.12 21.33
C HIS A 103 9.89 47.13 22.03
N ARG A 104 10.95 46.76 21.28
CA ARG A 104 12.25 46.19 21.70
C ARG A 104 12.19 44.73 22.18
N SER A 105 13.09 43.83 21.80
CA SER A 105 14.47 43.97 21.31
C SER A 105 14.94 42.60 20.79
N ASN A 106 15.78 42.60 19.74
CA ASN A 106 16.66 41.49 19.42
C ASN A 106 17.55 41.21 20.65
N SER A 107 17.47 39.99 21.18
CA SER A 107 18.51 39.45 22.05
C SER A 107 19.00 38.15 21.43
N ILE A 108 20.26 38.19 21.00
CA ILE A 108 21.10 37.02 20.79
C ILE A 108 21.28 36.42 22.18
N ALA A 109 20.60 35.31 22.44
CA ALA A 109 20.79 34.51 23.65
C ALA A 109 21.62 33.28 23.26
N ASP A 110 22.89 33.41 23.60
CA ASP A 110 23.93 32.40 23.64
C ASP A 110 23.47 31.26 24.57
N HIS A 111 23.39 30.03 24.06
CA HIS A 111 23.20 28.83 24.88
C HIS A 111 24.22 27.78 24.48
N HIS A 112 25.27 27.71 25.29
CA HIS A 112 26.21 26.61 25.42
C HIS A 112 25.46 25.27 25.53
N HIS A 113 25.50 24.47 24.49
CA HIS A 113 25.08 23.07 24.56
C HIS A 113 26.26 22.23 25.02
N HIS A 114 26.26 21.86 26.30
CA HIS A 114 27.12 20.79 26.81
C HIS A 114 26.74 19.49 26.12
N GLN A 115 27.74 18.90 25.49
CA GLN A 115 27.65 17.78 24.58
C GLN A 115 27.53 16.47 25.37
N GLN A 116 26.30 16.00 25.59
CA GLN A 116 26.08 14.60 25.93
C GLN A 116 25.78 13.84 24.64
N GLN A 117 26.86 13.33 24.02
CA GLN A 117 26.80 12.47 22.84
C GLN A 117 26.15 11.13 23.22
N VAL A 118 24.86 11.00 22.98
CA VAL A 118 24.20 9.70 22.91
C VAL A 118 23.25 9.67 21.70
N ASN A 119 23.59 8.83 20.70
CA ASN A 119 22.71 8.29 19.66
C ASN A 119 22.05 9.19 18.58
N GLY A 120 22.78 10.15 18.00
CA GLY A 120 22.33 10.85 16.78
C GLY A 120 22.19 9.97 15.52
N ASN A 121 22.90 8.82 15.47
CA ASN A 121 22.89 7.92 14.31
C ASN A 121 21.65 6.98 14.29
N SER A 122 21.14 6.62 15.46
CA SER A 122 20.01 5.67 15.59
C SER A 122 18.70 6.28 15.08
N MET A 123 18.41 7.54 15.41
CA MET A 123 17.23 8.26 14.91
C MET A 123 17.24 8.42 13.40
N LYS A 124 18.39 8.72 12.79
CA LYS A 124 18.50 8.87 11.33
C LYS A 124 18.29 7.54 10.59
N GLN A 125 18.79 6.42 11.13
CA GLN A 125 18.52 5.09 10.57
C GLN A 125 17.05 4.69 10.68
N GLN A 126 16.40 4.99 11.81
CA GLN A 126 14.99 4.70 12.03
C GLN A 126 14.11 5.49 11.05
N GLN A 127 14.39 6.79 10.88
CA GLN A 127 13.70 7.63 9.88
C GLN A 127 13.90 7.11 8.44
N HIS A 128 15.10 6.61 8.10
CA HIS A 128 15.34 6.05 6.77
C HIS A 128 14.52 4.76 6.53
N LYS A 129 14.44 3.88 7.53
CA LYS A 129 13.60 2.66 7.44
C LYS A 129 12.12 3.00 7.33
N GLU A 130 11.64 3.99 8.09
CA GLU A 130 10.26 4.45 8.01
C GLU A 130 9.93 5.00 6.62
N ARG A 131 10.83 5.80 6.02
CA ARG A 131 10.68 6.32 4.65
C ARG A 131 10.56 5.21 3.59
N GLN A 132 11.17 4.05 3.80
CA GLN A 132 11.02 2.90 2.89
C GLN A 132 9.62 2.30 2.94
N LEU A 133 8.92 2.41 4.08
CA LEU A 133 7.56 1.88 4.27
C LEU A 133 6.49 2.83 3.71
N VAL A 134 6.73 4.15 3.77
CA VAL A 134 5.75 5.16 3.35
C VAL A 134 6.01 5.77 1.96
N GLY A 135 7.20 5.57 1.39
CA GLY A 135 7.64 6.21 0.16
C GLY A 135 7.94 7.71 0.34
N SER A 136 7.86 8.48 -0.75
CA SER A 136 8.24 9.91 -0.80
C SER A 136 7.17 10.88 -0.30
N LEU A 137 6.55 10.58 0.85
CA LEU A 137 5.67 11.56 1.53
C LEU A 137 6.52 12.72 2.08
N SER A 138 6.08 13.95 1.83
CA SER A 138 6.69 15.16 2.40
C SER A 138 6.07 15.49 3.75
N ASP A 139 6.86 16.09 4.66
CA ASP A 139 6.45 16.51 6.02
C ASP A 139 5.46 17.70 6.03
N ALA A 140 4.77 17.96 4.92
CA ALA A 140 3.86 19.09 4.76
C ALA A 140 2.48 18.88 5.41
N TYR A 141 2.22 17.69 5.97
CA TYR A 141 0.93 17.33 6.56
C TYR A 141 1.09 17.11 8.07
N ASN A 142 0.01 17.36 8.83
CA ASN A 142 -0.06 17.08 10.26
C ASN A 142 -0.26 15.58 10.50
N PHE A 143 0.80 14.81 10.24
CA PHE A 143 0.82 13.38 10.48
C PHE A 143 0.70 13.10 11.97
N LYS A 144 -0.08 12.08 12.30
CA LYS A 144 -0.12 11.56 13.66
C LYS A 144 1.20 10.86 13.95
N GLU A 145 1.78 11.12 15.12
CA GLU A 145 3.09 10.59 15.55
C GLU A 145 3.13 9.05 15.42
N ASP A 146 2.19 8.37 16.09
CA ASP A 146 1.97 6.92 15.96
C ASP A 146 0.87 6.60 14.94
N GLY A 147 0.92 7.28 13.79
CA GLY A 147 -0.08 7.13 12.74
C GLY A 147 -0.09 5.74 12.11
N LEU A 148 -1.27 5.20 11.86
CA LEU A 148 -1.42 3.99 11.06
C LEU A 148 -1.01 4.27 9.60
N ILE A 149 -0.43 3.28 8.95
CA ILE A 149 -0.24 3.28 7.49
C ILE A 149 -1.30 2.39 6.86
N LYS A 150 -1.94 2.88 5.80
CA LYS A 150 -2.78 2.09 4.91
C LYS A 150 -2.07 1.86 3.59
N LYS A 151 -2.02 0.61 3.16
CA LYS A 151 -1.45 0.14 1.90
C LYS A 151 -2.54 -0.58 1.10
N THR A 152 -2.74 -0.20 -0.15
CA THR A 152 -3.81 -0.77 -0.98
C THR A 152 -3.28 -1.27 -2.31
N MET A 153 -3.87 -2.35 -2.81
CA MET A 153 -3.65 -2.90 -4.15
C MET A 153 -4.99 -3.35 -4.73
N SER A 154 -5.18 -3.21 -6.03
CA SER A 154 -6.41 -3.64 -6.71
C SER A 154 -6.03 -4.39 -7.98
N LEU A 155 -6.69 -5.52 -8.22
CA LEU A 155 -6.57 -6.31 -9.44
C LEU A 155 -7.94 -6.41 -10.12
N ILE A 156 -7.96 -6.63 -11.43
CA ILE A 156 -9.21 -6.92 -12.15
C ILE A 156 -9.35 -8.44 -12.31
N VAL A 157 -10.41 -9.02 -11.76
CA VAL A 157 -10.70 -10.47 -11.77
C VAL A 157 -12.10 -10.64 -12.34
N ASP A 158 -12.27 -11.48 -13.37
CA ASP A 158 -13.54 -11.60 -14.11
C ASP A 158 -14.20 -10.26 -14.53
N GLY A 159 -13.37 -9.25 -14.84
CA GLY A 159 -13.83 -7.91 -15.21
C GLY A 159 -14.32 -7.03 -14.04
N SER A 160 -14.22 -7.49 -12.79
CA SER A 160 -14.52 -6.70 -11.59
C SER A 160 -13.27 -6.41 -10.77
N PRO A 161 -13.15 -5.22 -10.14
CA PRO A 161 -12.04 -4.96 -9.25
C PRO A 161 -12.13 -5.76 -7.93
N LEU A 162 -11.06 -6.49 -7.63
CA LEU A 162 -10.79 -7.13 -6.35
C LEU A 162 -9.77 -6.28 -5.59
N HIS A 163 -10.16 -5.79 -4.42
CA HIS A 163 -9.37 -4.84 -3.63
C HIS A 163 -8.78 -5.49 -2.40
N LEU A 164 -7.50 -5.20 -2.13
CA LEU A 164 -6.80 -5.49 -0.90
C LEU A 164 -6.48 -4.19 -0.15
N ILE A 165 -6.84 -4.15 1.13
CA ILE A 165 -6.54 -3.06 2.06
C ILE A 165 -5.74 -3.64 3.23
N SER A 166 -4.53 -3.14 3.46
CA SER A 166 -3.64 -3.56 4.54
C SER A 166 -3.27 -2.39 5.44
N TYR A 167 -3.22 -2.64 6.74
CA TYR A 167 -2.92 -1.67 7.78
C TYR A 167 -1.73 -2.11 8.61
N TYR A 168 -0.83 -1.19 8.96
CA TYR A 168 0.30 -1.49 9.83
C TYR A 168 0.87 -0.22 10.48
N HIS A 169 1.44 -0.36 11.67
CA HIS A 169 2.36 0.64 12.22
C HIS A 169 3.79 0.35 11.75
N PRO A 170 4.59 1.39 11.41
CA PRO A 170 6.00 1.22 11.06
C PRO A 170 6.77 0.39 12.08
N ASP A 171 6.58 0.67 13.36
CA ASP A 171 7.32 0.02 14.44
C ASP A 171 7.03 -1.48 14.56
N ASP A 172 5.80 -1.91 14.29
CA ASP A 172 5.45 -3.33 14.31
C ASP A 172 6.12 -4.09 13.16
N VAL A 173 6.32 -3.43 12.02
CA VAL A 173 7.05 -4.00 10.87
C VAL A 173 8.55 -4.03 11.15
N VAL A 174 9.13 -2.92 11.63
CA VAL A 174 10.57 -2.83 11.96
C VAL A 174 10.94 -3.82 13.07
N ALA A 175 10.08 -3.99 14.08
CA ALA A 175 10.24 -4.97 15.14
C ALA A 175 9.85 -6.40 14.74
N ARG A 176 9.46 -6.64 13.47
CA ARG A 176 9.05 -7.95 12.93
C ARG A 176 7.96 -8.66 13.75
N LYS A 177 7.02 -7.90 14.32
CA LYS A 177 5.88 -8.45 15.07
C LYS A 177 4.80 -9.04 14.17
N LEU A 178 4.78 -8.65 12.89
CA LEU A 178 3.79 -9.05 11.91
C LEU A 178 4.41 -10.03 10.91
N ARG A 179 3.84 -11.23 10.79
CA ARG A 179 4.21 -12.22 9.77
C ARG A 179 3.71 -11.79 8.40
N THR A 180 4.44 -12.14 7.35
CA THR A 180 3.99 -11.96 5.96
C THR A 180 3.28 -13.22 5.46
N PRO A 181 2.31 -13.11 4.52
CA PRO A 181 1.67 -14.27 3.90
C PRO A 181 2.66 -15.30 3.34
N SER A 182 3.76 -14.86 2.73
CA SER A 182 4.85 -15.72 2.24
C SER A 182 5.59 -16.50 3.33
N THR A 183 5.41 -16.18 4.62
CA THR A 183 5.97 -16.93 5.74
C THR A 183 4.95 -17.84 6.44
N VAL A 184 3.71 -17.87 5.95
CA VAL A 184 2.61 -18.66 6.52
C VAL A 184 2.51 -19.98 5.76
N PRO A 185 2.73 -21.15 6.41
CA PRO A 185 2.73 -22.45 5.74
C PRO A 185 1.46 -22.74 4.92
N GLU A 186 0.31 -22.28 5.42
CA GLU A 186 -0.99 -22.45 4.78
C GLU A 186 -1.15 -21.61 3.49
N LEU A 187 -0.30 -20.60 3.30
CA LEU A 187 -0.39 -19.66 2.18
C LEU A 187 0.80 -19.75 1.23
N VAL A 188 2.02 -19.97 1.73
CA VAL A 188 3.27 -19.87 0.94
C VAL A 188 3.30 -20.77 -0.30
N ASN A 189 2.66 -21.94 -0.23
CA ASN A 189 2.64 -22.93 -1.31
C ASN A 189 1.41 -22.79 -2.23
N LEU A 190 0.62 -21.72 -2.09
CA LEU A 190 -0.50 -21.48 -2.98
C LEU A 190 0.02 -21.08 -4.36
N GLU A 191 -0.31 -21.90 -5.36
CA GLU A 191 -0.12 -21.56 -6.77
C GLU A 191 -1.02 -20.37 -7.15
N ILE A 192 -0.41 -19.30 -7.65
CA ILE A 192 -1.14 -18.09 -8.04
C ILE A 192 -1.81 -18.33 -9.39
N SER A 193 -3.14 -18.21 -9.44
CA SER A 193 -3.86 -18.42 -10.68
C SER A 193 -3.47 -17.38 -11.74
N PRO A 194 -3.33 -17.75 -13.02
CA PRO A 194 -3.01 -16.81 -14.10
C PRO A 194 -3.98 -15.63 -14.20
N GLU A 195 -5.23 -15.81 -13.77
CA GLU A 195 -6.23 -14.74 -13.72
C GLU A 195 -5.80 -13.54 -12.84
N LEU A 196 -5.05 -13.79 -11.76
CA LEU A 196 -4.51 -12.73 -10.90
C LEU A 196 -3.30 -12.01 -11.52
N LEU A 197 -2.77 -12.52 -12.64
CA LEU A 197 -1.57 -12.02 -13.31
C LEU A 197 -1.89 -11.35 -14.66
N VAL A 198 -2.85 -11.92 -15.38
CA VAL A 198 -3.22 -11.51 -16.74
C VAL A 198 -4.03 -10.20 -16.71
N LYS A 199 -3.80 -9.33 -17.70
CA LYS A 199 -4.51 -8.04 -17.87
C LYS A 199 -4.41 -7.09 -16.66
N GLN A 200 -3.40 -7.27 -15.82
CA GLN A 200 -3.12 -6.37 -14.71
C GLN A 200 -2.16 -5.26 -15.13
N ASN A 201 -2.37 -4.07 -14.56
CA ASN A 201 -1.47 -2.93 -14.75
C ASN A 201 -0.44 -2.86 -13.63
N PHE A 202 0.36 -3.92 -13.48
CA PHE A 202 1.47 -3.91 -12.54
C PHE A 202 2.52 -2.88 -12.97
N ARG A 203 2.90 -1.98 -12.05
CA ARG A 203 4.01 -1.05 -12.25
C ARG A 203 5.35 -1.78 -12.18
N ILE A 204 5.41 -2.82 -11.34
CA ILE A 204 6.54 -3.74 -11.22
C ILE A 204 5.98 -5.15 -11.45
N PRO A 205 6.35 -5.85 -12.53
CA PRO A 205 5.87 -7.21 -12.77
C PRO A 205 6.21 -8.14 -11.60
N PRO A 206 5.26 -8.96 -11.12
CA PRO A 206 5.58 -9.96 -10.09
C PRO A 206 6.56 -11.00 -10.67
N MET A 207 7.52 -11.43 -9.85
CA MET A 207 8.37 -12.56 -10.17
C MET A 207 7.58 -13.83 -9.89
N VAL A 208 6.88 -14.34 -10.90
CA VAL A 208 6.21 -15.65 -10.84
C VAL A 208 7.14 -16.63 -11.53
N GLU A 209 7.49 -17.74 -10.87
CA GLU A 209 8.22 -18.80 -11.55
C GLU A 209 7.38 -19.27 -12.75
N PRO A 210 7.95 -19.33 -13.96
CA PRO A 210 7.19 -19.72 -15.13
C PRO A 210 6.74 -21.18 -15.01
N ASP A 211 5.43 -21.41 -15.08
CA ASP A 211 4.86 -22.74 -15.28
C ASP A 211 5.50 -23.38 -16.52
N GLN A 212 6.02 -24.60 -16.34
CA GLN A 212 6.72 -25.39 -17.37
C GLN A 212 5.84 -25.78 -18.57
N TYR A 213 4.58 -25.32 -18.64
CA TYR A 213 3.61 -25.66 -19.69
C TYR A 213 3.60 -24.70 -20.90
N SER A 214 4.53 -23.75 -20.97
CA SER A 214 4.66 -22.83 -22.12
C SER A 214 5.68 -23.32 -23.17
N GLN A 215 5.70 -24.61 -23.50
CA GLN A 215 6.41 -25.09 -24.69
C GLN A 215 5.42 -25.13 -25.86
N PRO A 216 5.59 -24.28 -26.90
CA PRO A 216 4.78 -24.44 -28.10
C PRO A 216 5.14 -25.76 -28.78
N SER A 217 4.15 -26.66 -28.86
CA SER A 217 4.24 -27.92 -29.61
C SER A 217 4.62 -27.64 -31.08
N PRO A 218 5.55 -28.38 -31.69
CA PRO A 218 5.96 -28.18 -33.08
C PRO A 218 4.96 -28.87 -34.02
N TYR A 219 3.76 -28.31 -34.14
CA TYR A 219 2.86 -28.68 -35.22
C TYR A 219 2.87 -27.58 -36.30
N TYR A 220 3.41 -27.94 -37.46
CA TYR A 220 3.36 -27.13 -38.68
C TYR A 220 1.91 -26.87 -39.10
N PRO A 221 1.49 -25.61 -39.35
CA PRO A 221 0.23 -25.33 -40.01
C PRO A 221 0.43 -25.17 -41.52
N THR A 222 -0.26 -25.99 -42.30
CA THR A 222 -0.64 -25.65 -43.68
C THR A 222 -1.71 -24.56 -43.63
N ALA A 223 -1.41 -23.38 -44.17
CA ALA A 223 -2.40 -22.35 -44.47
C ALA A 223 -3.04 -22.63 -45.86
N PRO A 224 -4.12 -21.93 -46.30
CA PRO A 224 -4.80 -20.80 -45.66
C PRO A 224 -6.35 -20.83 -45.72
N THR A 225 -7.03 -19.99 -44.93
CA THR A 225 -8.04 -19.01 -45.41
C THR A 225 -8.65 -18.19 -44.26
N SER A 226 -8.73 -16.87 -44.50
CA SER A 226 -9.64 -15.86 -43.94
C SER A 226 -9.80 -15.68 -42.41
N GLY A 227 -9.54 -14.44 -41.98
CA GLY A 227 -10.32 -13.76 -40.94
C GLY A 227 -9.66 -13.63 -39.56
N PHE A 228 -9.76 -12.42 -39.02
CA PHE A 228 -9.46 -11.98 -37.65
C PHE A 228 -8.02 -11.60 -37.30
N SER A 229 -7.84 -10.28 -37.14
CA SER A 229 -6.69 -9.63 -36.50
C SER A 229 -6.71 -9.93 -35.00
N ALA A 230 -5.83 -10.81 -34.54
CA ALA A 230 -5.51 -11.00 -33.13
C ALA A 230 -4.20 -10.26 -32.80
N GLY A 231 -4.27 -9.41 -31.77
CA GLY A 231 -3.19 -8.55 -31.33
C GLY A 231 -1.91 -9.31 -30.98
N LYS A 232 -0.78 -8.80 -31.49
CA LYS A 232 0.58 -9.23 -31.19
C LYS A 232 0.87 -9.13 -29.68
N TYR A 233 1.23 -10.25 -29.06
CA TYR A 233 1.91 -10.27 -27.76
C TYR A 233 3.31 -9.68 -27.91
N MET A 234 3.61 -8.61 -27.16
CA MET A 234 4.95 -8.02 -27.09
C MET A 234 5.70 -8.62 -25.90
N TYR A 235 6.66 -9.49 -26.19
CA TYR A 235 7.76 -9.82 -25.28
C TYR A 235 8.87 -8.77 -25.47
N ILE A 236 9.16 -7.96 -24.45
CA ILE A 236 10.29 -7.03 -24.50
C ILE A 236 11.52 -7.74 -23.95
N LYS A 237 12.38 -8.18 -24.88
CA LYS A 237 13.77 -8.56 -24.60
C LYS A 237 14.52 -7.31 -24.11
N LYS A 238 15.18 -7.44 -22.95
CA LYS A 238 16.08 -6.44 -22.35
C LYS A 238 17.07 -5.93 -23.41
N LYS A 239 16.95 -4.68 -23.86
CA LYS A 239 18.01 -4.00 -24.62
C LYS A 239 19.00 -3.41 -23.62
N ASN A 240 20.26 -3.82 -23.75
CA ASN A 240 21.39 -3.23 -23.06
C ASN A 240 21.47 -1.74 -23.41
N ASN A 241 21.44 -0.89 -22.38
CA ASN A 241 21.72 0.53 -22.50
C ASN A 241 23.20 0.72 -22.82
N ASN A 242 23.47 1.06 -24.07
CA ASN A 242 24.63 1.86 -24.40
C ASN A 242 24.27 2.68 -25.65
N GLN A 243 23.85 3.93 -25.47
CA GLN A 243 24.33 5.09 -26.21
C GLN A 243 23.55 6.37 -25.83
N ASN A 244 24.35 7.44 -25.76
CA ASN A 244 24.03 8.83 -25.45
C ASN A 244 23.11 9.52 -26.48
N CYS A 245 22.80 10.79 -26.17
CA CYS A 245 22.42 11.91 -27.05
C CYS A 245 20.89 12.10 -27.24
N THR A 246 20.22 13.09 -26.64
CA THR A 246 20.23 14.59 -26.71
C THR A 246 19.15 15.17 -27.64
N PHE A 247 18.36 16.12 -27.08
CA PHE A 247 17.54 17.21 -27.66
C PHE A 247 16.44 16.85 -28.69
N PHE A 248 15.25 17.45 -28.72
CA PHE A 248 14.68 18.69 -28.15
C PHE A 248 13.37 18.42 -27.39
#